data_AF-A0A7J4JLL1-F1
#
_entry.id   AF-A0A7J4JLL1-F1
#
_cell.length_a   1.000
_cell.length_b   1.000
_cell.length_c   1.000
_cell.angle_alpha   90.00
_cell.angle_beta   90.00
_cell.angle_gamma   90.00
#
_symmetry.space_group_name_H-M   'P 1'
#
loop_
_entity.id
_entity.type
_entity.pdbx_description
1 polymer ?
#
loop_
_entity_poly.entity_id
_entity_poly.type
_entity_poly.pdbx_seq_one_letter_code
_entity_poly.pdbx_strand_id
1 'polypeptide(L)'
;MAKDLSVLIIGSGAREHALSKAYEKSQQVERIIVAPGNDFISFGRQKEVILEKECSLKDPESFLRIATQYRPDLIDVAQDDALACGTVDLLQEQGFSVFGPAKSAARIEWDKRWSREFMQRHSIPCPNFKYFDS
;
A
#
# COMPACT_ATOMS: atom_id res chain seq x y z
N MET A 1 28.69 -1.63 -3.32
CA MET A 1 28.27 -0.98 -2.07
C MET A 1 26.78 -1.26 -1.91
N ALA A 2 26.30 -1.62 -0.72
CA ALA A 2 24.86 -1.73 -0.51
C ALA A 2 24.24 -0.35 -0.79
N LYS A 3 23.18 -0.30 -1.58
CA LYS A 3 22.48 0.95 -1.89
C LYS A 3 21.68 1.34 -0.65
N ASP A 4 21.80 2.57 -0.16
CA ASP A 4 21.04 3.06 1.00
C ASP A 4 19.60 3.40 0.59
N LEU A 5 18.77 2.37 0.41
CA LEU A 5 17.40 2.52 -0.06
C LEU A 5 16.48 2.99 1.04
N SER A 6 15.42 3.69 0.62
CA SER A 6 14.30 4.04 1.47
C SER A 6 12.99 3.46 0.93
N VAL A 7 12.11 3.05 1.86
CA VAL A 7 10.80 2.48 1.52
C VAL A 7 9.71 3.30 2.21
N LEU A 8 8.67 3.69 1.46
CA LEU A 8 7.43 4.23 2.00
C LEU A 8 6.36 3.14 2.03
N ILE A 9 5.78 2.86 3.19
CA ILE A 9 4.69 1.89 3.37
C ILE A 9 3.40 2.68 3.62
N ILE A 10 2.36 2.44 2.80
CA ILE A 10 1.05 3.10 2.95
C ILE A 10 0.09 2.19 3.73
N GLY A 11 -0.28 2.64 4.92
CA GLY A 11 -1.16 1.95 5.86
C GLY A 11 -0.81 2.27 7.32
N SER A 12 -1.57 1.70 8.25
CA SER A 12 -1.46 2.01 9.68
C SER A 12 -1.80 0.85 10.61
N GLY A 13 -1.99 -0.36 10.08
CA GLY A 13 -2.37 -1.54 10.81
C GLY A 13 -1.18 -2.42 11.23
N ALA A 14 -1.52 -3.62 11.70
CA ALA A 14 -0.54 -4.64 12.08
C ALA A 14 0.21 -5.21 10.87
N ARG A 15 -0.42 -5.26 9.69
CA ARG A 15 0.21 -5.66 8.43
C ARG A 15 1.39 -4.75 8.11
N GLU A 16 1.22 -3.44 8.23
CA GLU A 16 2.29 -2.49 7.94
C GLU A 16 3.41 -2.50 8.99
N HIS A 17 3.10 -2.81 10.25
CA HIS A 17 4.13 -3.09 11.25
C HIS A 17 4.96 -4.33 10.86
N ALA A 18 4.31 -5.43 10.47
CA ALA A 18 5.02 -6.63 10.05
C ALA A 18 5.89 -6.38 8.81
N LEU A 19 5.36 -5.67 7.81
CA LEU A 19 6.10 -5.25 6.62
C LEU A 19 7.30 -4.37 6.97
N SER A 20 7.12 -3.37 7.83
CA SER A 20 8.23 -2.49 8.23
C SER A 20 9.35 -3.27 8.94
N LYS A 21 9.01 -4.28 9.78
CA LYS A 21 10.00 -5.19 10.37
C LYS A 21 10.68 -6.11 9.35
N ALA A 22 9.98 -6.48 8.29
CA ALA A 22 10.57 -7.28 7.21
C ALA A 22 11.57 -6.46 6.40
N TYR A 23 11.21 -5.23 6.00
CA TYR A 23 12.11 -4.33 5.28
C TYR A 23 13.36 -3.98 6.08
N GLU A 24 13.26 -3.80 7.40
CA GLU A 24 14.40 -3.49 8.27
C GLU A 24 15.51 -4.56 8.23
N LYS A 25 15.15 -5.82 8.00
CA LYS A 25 16.11 -6.94 7.90
C LYS A 25 16.98 -6.87 6.63
N SER A 26 16.54 -6.13 5.61
CA SER A 26 17.32 -5.98 4.38
C SER A 26 18.53 -5.07 4.61
N GLN A 27 19.73 -5.54 4.28
CA GLN A 27 20.95 -4.71 4.36
C GLN A 27 20.95 -3.52 3.36
N GLN A 28 20.01 -3.50 2.40
CA GLN A 28 19.88 -2.40 1.43
C GLN A 28 18.89 -1.33 1.89
N VAL A 29 18.08 -1.56 2.93
CA VAL A 29 17.09 -0.56 3.38
C VAL A 29 17.65 0.14 4.61
N GLU A 30 17.81 1.45 4.54
CA GLU A 30 18.32 2.26 5.65
C GLU A 30 17.20 3.05 6.34
N ARG A 31 16.19 3.48 5.56
CA ARG A 31 15.06 4.29 6.04
C ARG A 31 13.74 3.66 5.69
N ILE A 32 12.82 3.65 6.66
CA ILE A 32 11.43 3.23 6.45
C ILE A 32 10.50 4.37 6.84
N ILE A 33 9.67 4.80 5.91
CA ILE A 33 8.59 5.75 6.16
C ILE A 33 7.28 4.96 6.17
N VAL A 34 6.38 5.26 7.12
CA VAL A 34 5.04 4.66 7.15
C VAL A 34 3.99 5.76 7.27
N ALA A 35 2.98 5.72 6.40
CA ALA A 35 1.97 6.76 6.30
C ALA A 35 0.55 6.14 6.17
N PRO A 36 -0.41 6.40 7.08
CA PRO A 36 -0.26 7.23 8.28
C PRO A 36 0.53 6.57 9.42
N GLY A 37 0.70 5.26 9.37
CA GLY A 37 1.35 4.50 10.44
C GLY A 37 0.59 4.52 11.77
N ASN A 38 1.22 3.94 12.80
CA ASN A 38 0.78 4.04 14.19
C ASN A 38 2.00 4.05 15.11
N ASP A 39 1.84 4.52 16.35
CA ASP A 39 2.97 4.68 17.29
C ASP A 39 3.69 3.36 17.60
N PHE A 40 2.99 2.22 17.53
CA PHE A 40 3.58 0.92 17.77
C PHE A 40 4.60 0.49 16.70
N ILE A 41 4.53 1.07 15.50
CA ILE A 41 5.46 0.76 14.39
C ILE A 41 6.88 1.22 14.71
N SER A 42 7.05 2.30 15.47
CA SER A 42 8.37 2.83 15.86
C SER A 42 9.00 2.15 17.08
N PHE A 43 8.35 1.17 17.71
CA PHE A 43 8.94 0.50 18.88
C PHE A 43 9.96 -0.57 18.51
N GLY A 44 11.09 -0.58 19.23
CA GLY A 44 12.10 -1.63 19.14
C GLY A 44 12.79 -1.71 17.79
N ARG A 45 13.00 -0.55 17.14
CA ARG A 45 13.58 -0.45 15.80
C ARG A 45 15.08 -0.37 15.84
N GLN A 46 15.71 -0.97 14.83
CA GLN A 46 17.16 -0.99 14.64
C GLN A 46 17.60 0.03 13.58
N LYS A 47 16.66 0.49 12.75
CA LYS A 47 16.88 1.48 11.69
C LYS A 47 15.92 2.66 11.80
N GLU A 48 16.18 3.70 11.02
CA GLU A 48 15.34 4.89 10.99
C GLU A 48 13.92 4.55 10.55
N VAL A 49 12.94 4.90 11.38
CA VAL A 49 11.52 4.79 11.08
C VAL A 49 10.86 6.15 11.25
N ILE A 50 10.23 6.63 10.18
CA ILE A 50 9.50 7.90 10.13
C ILE A 50 8.00 7.59 10.04
N LEU A 51 7.20 8.21 10.90
CA LEU A 51 5.73 8.10 10.86
C LEU A 51 5.15 9.40 10.32
N GLU A 52 4.49 9.34 9.17
CA GLU A 52 3.85 10.49 8.55
C GLU A 52 2.34 10.49 8.73
N LYS A 53 1.87 11.14 9.79
CA LYS A 53 0.48 11.03 10.27
C LYS A 53 -0.50 11.93 9.51
N GLU A 54 -0.03 12.96 8.82
CA GLU A 54 -0.87 13.97 8.15
C GLU A 54 -1.29 13.53 6.74
N CYS A 55 -1.95 12.37 6.65
CA CYS A 55 -2.49 11.84 5.40
C CYS A 55 -3.77 11.03 5.61
N SER A 56 -4.46 10.74 4.51
CA SER A 56 -5.69 9.93 4.54
C SER A 56 -5.58 8.81 3.53
N LEU A 57 -5.94 7.59 3.95
CA LEU A 57 -5.96 6.40 3.10
C LEU A 57 -6.89 6.53 1.89
N LYS A 58 -7.83 7.49 1.93
CA LYS A 58 -8.76 7.78 0.84
C LYS A 58 -8.39 9.00 0.01
N ASP A 59 -7.23 9.61 0.27
CA ASP A 59 -6.70 10.77 -0.43
C ASP A 59 -5.35 10.44 -1.10
N PRO A 60 -5.34 9.97 -2.37
CA PRO A 60 -4.12 9.71 -3.13
C PRO A 60 -3.14 10.89 -3.18
N GLU A 61 -3.65 12.12 -3.23
CA GLU A 61 -2.82 13.33 -3.29
C GLU A 61 -1.99 13.52 -2.02
N SER A 62 -2.49 13.07 -0.86
CA SER A 62 -1.71 13.08 0.37
C SER A 62 -0.46 12.23 0.29
N PHE A 63 -0.55 11.07 -0.37
CA PHE A 63 0.61 10.19 -0.56
C PHE A 63 1.55 10.68 -1.65
N LEU A 64 1.05 11.37 -2.68
CA LEU A 64 1.91 12.04 -3.65
C LEU A 64 2.75 13.15 -3.00
N ARG A 65 2.16 13.95 -2.10
CA ARG A 65 2.90 14.95 -1.32
C ARG A 65 4.00 14.31 -0.48
N ILE A 66 3.67 13.25 0.26
CA ILE A 66 4.64 12.51 1.09
C ILE A 66 5.74 11.89 0.21
N ALA A 67 5.39 11.22 -0.90
CA ALA A 67 6.35 10.63 -1.81
C ALA A 67 7.29 11.69 -2.44
N THR A 68 6.76 12.87 -2.73
CA THR A 68 7.55 14.00 -3.25
C THR A 68 8.50 14.57 -2.20
N GLN A 69 8.05 14.67 -0.95
CA GLN A 69 8.85 15.15 0.19
C GLN A 69 10.00 14.19 0.52
N TYR A 70 9.71 12.89 0.61
CA TYR A 70 10.68 11.90 1.08
C TYR A 70 11.49 11.22 -0.03
N ARG A 71 10.98 11.23 -1.26
CA ARG A 71 11.59 10.59 -2.44
C ARG A 71 12.02 9.13 -2.17
N PRO A 72 11.10 8.24 -1.74
CA PRO A 72 11.42 6.85 -1.48
C PRO A 72 11.84 6.11 -2.76
N ASP A 73 12.73 5.13 -2.63
CA ASP A 73 13.12 4.26 -3.75
C ASP A 73 12.03 3.25 -4.11
N LEU A 74 11.17 2.91 -3.14
CA LEU A 74 10.02 2.02 -3.31
C LEU A 74 8.85 2.51 -2.45
N ILE A 75 7.65 2.48 -3.01
CA ILE A 75 6.39 2.71 -2.30
C ILE A 75 5.61 1.41 -2.26
N ASP A 76 5.31 0.89 -1.07
CA ASP A 76 4.52 -0.31 -0.84
C ASP A 76 3.10 0.10 -0.39
N VAL A 77 2.13 -0.04 -1.30
CA VAL A 77 0.73 0.30 -1.02
C VAL A 77 0.02 -0.90 -0.42
N ALA A 78 0.22 -1.09 0.88
CA ALA A 78 -0.29 -2.25 1.59
C ALA A 78 -1.80 -2.16 1.86
N GLN A 79 -2.37 -0.96 2.00
CA GLN A 79 -3.74 -0.77 2.49
C GLN A 79 -4.80 -0.69 1.38
N ASP A 80 -5.86 -1.48 1.54
CA ASP A 80 -6.87 -1.74 0.51
C ASP A 80 -7.67 -0.48 0.11
N ASP A 81 -7.98 0.41 1.06
CA ASP A 81 -8.63 1.70 0.79
C ASP A 81 -7.82 2.58 -0.17
N ALA A 82 -6.48 2.60 -0.02
CA ALA A 82 -5.59 3.37 -0.88
C ALA A 82 -5.52 2.76 -2.28
N LEU A 83 -5.53 1.43 -2.39
CA LEU A 83 -5.62 0.71 -3.66
C LEU A 83 -6.94 1.04 -4.38
N ALA A 84 -8.07 1.00 -3.66
CA ALA A 84 -9.39 1.31 -4.20
C ALA A 84 -9.51 2.77 -4.66
N CYS A 85 -8.81 3.70 -4.00
CA CYS A 85 -8.76 5.10 -4.41
C CYS A 85 -7.86 5.38 -5.63
N GLY A 86 -6.99 4.45 -6.03
CA GLY A 86 -6.08 4.62 -7.18
C GLY A 86 -4.76 5.30 -6.84
N THR A 87 -4.31 5.16 -5.59
CA THR A 87 -3.01 5.68 -5.15
C THR A 87 -1.84 5.10 -5.95
N VAL A 88 -1.91 3.82 -6.32
CA VAL A 88 -0.88 3.16 -7.15
C VAL A 88 -0.78 3.83 -8.52
N ASP A 89 -1.92 3.99 -9.21
CA ASP A 89 -1.98 4.58 -10.55
C ASP A 89 -1.38 5.99 -10.55
N LEU A 90 -1.81 6.84 -9.60
CA LEU A 90 -1.33 8.21 -9.46
C LEU A 90 0.19 8.26 -9.24
N LEU A 91 0.72 7.47 -8.31
CA LEU A 91 2.14 7.50 -7.98
C LEU A 91 3.01 6.98 -9.13
N GLN A 92 2.55 5.94 -9.85
CA GLN A 92 3.24 5.44 -11.03
C GLN A 92 3.24 6.45 -12.18
N GLU A 93 2.13 7.17 -12.40
CA GLU A 93 2.05 8.25 -13.39
C GLU A 93 3.05 9.38 -13.09
N GLN A 94 3.30 9.65 -11.80
CA GLN A 94 4.30 10.61 -11.34
C GLN A 94 5.74 10.06 -11.32
N GLY A 95 5.95 8.84 -11.83
CA GLY A 95 7.27 8.24 -12.02
C GLY A 95 7.87 7.56 -10.78
N PHE A 96 7.07 7.31 -9.74
CA PHE A 96 7.54 6.55 -8.58
C PHE A 96 7.54 5.04 -8.84
N SER A 97 8.47 4.33 -8.20
CA SER A 97 8.46 2.87 -8.14
C SER A 97 7.47 2.43 -7.07
N VAL A 98 6.40 1.75 -7.48
CA VAL A 98 5.28 1.40 -6.60
C VAL A 98 4.97 -0.09 -6.68
N PHE A 99 4.87 -0.72 -5.51
CA PHE A 99 4.36 -2.06 -5.31
C PHE A 99 2.91 -2.02 -4.84
N GLY A 100 2.04 -2.68 -5.59
CA GLY A 100 0.60 -2.72 -5.37
C GLY A 100 -0.14 -2.83 -6.70
N PRO A 101 -1.35 -3.40 -6.75
CA PRO A 101 -2.14 -3.45 -7.97
C PRO A 101 -2.70 -2.06 -8.33
N ALA A 102 -2.81 -1.78 -9.63
CA ALA A 102 -3.60 -0.67 -10.15
C ALA A 102 -5.06 -0.78 -9.68
N LYS A 103 -5.78 0.35 -9.59
CA LYS A 103 -7.18 0.41 -9.12
C LYS A 103 -8.11 -0.58 -9.84
N SER A 104 -7.90 -0.72 -11.16
CA SER A 104 -8.66 -1.64 -12.01
C SER A 104 -8.47 -3.11 -11.60
N ALA A 105 -7.26 -3.49 -11.20
CA ALA A 105 -6.92 -4.83 -10.71
C ALA A 105 -7.32 -5.04 -9.24
N ALA A 106 -7.13 -4.01 -8.39
CA ALA A 106 -7.54 -4.02 -6.98
C ALA A 106 -9.04 -4.25 -6.78
N ARG A 107 -9.85 -4.00 -7.82
CA ARG A 107 -11.29 -4.29 -7.86
C ARG A 107 -11.66 -5.72 -7.47
N ILE A 108 -10.76 -6.69 -7.69
CA ILE A 108 -10.97 -8.07 -7.26
C ILE A 108 -11.20 -8.20 -5.75
N GLU A 109 -10.64 -7.28 -4.96
CA GLU A 109 -10.71 -7.30 -3.50
C GLU A 109 -11.84 -6.42 -2.96
N TRP A 110 -11.98 -5.18 -3.46
CA TRP A 110 -12.94 -4.22 -2.90
C TRP A 110 -14.37 -4.32 -3.49
N ASP A 111 -14.54 -4.82 -4.72
CA ASP A 111 -15.86 -4.98 -5.34
C ASP A 111 -16.27 -6.46 -5.36
N LYS A 112 -17.04 -6.85 -4.33
CA LYS A 112 -17.50 -8.24 -4.16
C LYS A 112 -18.42 -8.72 -5.29
N ARG A 113 -19.19 -7.82 -5.92
CA ARG A 113 -20.01 -8.19 -7.07
C ARG A 113 -19.09 -8.52 -8.25
N TRP A 114 -18.19 -7.60 -8.58
CA TRP A 114 -17.28 -7.78 -9.70
C TRP A 114 -16.37 -8.99 -9.53
N SER A 115 -15.87 -9.25 -8.32
CA SER A 115 -15.00 -10.41 -8.05
C SER A 115 -15.74 -11.73 -8.27
N ARG A 116 -17.02 -11.82 -7.87
CA ARG A 116 -17.88 -12.99 -8.12
C ARG A 116 -18.20 -13.17 -9.59
N GLU A 117 -18.52 -12.09 -10.30
CA GLU A 117 -18.70 -12.13 -11.75
C GLU A 117 -17.41 -12.54 -12.48
N PHE A 118 -16.25 -12.04 -12.05
CA PHE A 118 -14.94 -12.42 -12.58
C PHE A 118 -14.67 -13.92 -12.38
N MET A 119 -14.89 -14.44 -11.18
CA MET A 119 -14.73 -15.88 -10.90
C MET A 119 -15.61 -16.73 -11.80
N GLN A 120 -16.89 -16.39 -11.96
CA GLN A 120 -17.81 -17.12 -12.85
C GLN A 120 -17.38 -17.06 -14.32
N ARG A 121 -17.04 -15.87 -14.84
CA ARG A 121 -16.57 -15.70 -16.22
C ARG A 121 -15.33 -16.53 -16.53
N HIS A 122 -14.46 -16.74 -15.55
CA HIS A 122 -13.20 -17.48 -15.69
C HIS A 122 -13.25 -18.91 -15.14
N SER A 123 -14.43 -19.44 -14.80
CA SER A 123 -14.59 -20.80 -14.24
C SER A 123 -13.74 -21.08 -12.98
N ILE A 124 -13.53 -20.05 -12.16
CA ILE A 124 -12.85 -20.18 -10.85
C ILE A 124 -13.89 -20.63 -9.81
N PRO A 125 -13.63 -21.69 -9.03
CA PRO A 125 -14.57 -22.15 -8.01
C PRO A 125 -14.95 -21.04 -7.02
N CYS A 126 -16.25 -20.75 -6.93
CA CYS A 126 -16.79 -19.75 -6.01
C CYS A 126 -18.18 -20.15 -5.48
N PRO A 127 -18.59 -19.68 -4.29
CA PRO A 127 -19.96 -19.84 -3.82
C PRO A 127 -20.98 -19.26 -4.81
N ASN A 128 -22.13 -19.90 -4.92
CA ASN A 128 -23.28 -19.34 -5.63
C ASN A 128 -23.61 -17.95 -5.07
N PHE A 129 -23.88 -16.99 -5.94
CA PHE A 129 -24.21 -15.63 -5.52
C PHE A 129 -25.31 -15.04 -6.40
N LYS A 130 -26.03 -14.07 -5.84
CA LYS A 130 -26.96 -13.18 -6.53
C LYS A 130 -26.79 -11.80 -5.92
N TYR A 131 -26.75 -10.75 -6.74
CA TYR A 131 -26.78 -9.36 -6.28
C TYR A 131 -28.20 -8.82 -6.42
N PHE A 132 -28.58 -7.90 -5.54
CA PHE A 132 -29.86 -7.20 -5.57
C PHE A 132 -29.55 -5.69 -5.48
N ASP A 133 -30.18 -4.89 -6.32
CA ASP A 133 -30.18 -3.44 -6.27
C ASP A 133 -31.54 -2.92 -5.78
N SER A 134 -31.55 -1.65 -5.36
CA SER A 134 -32.74 -0.95 -4.84
C SER A 134 -33.57 -0.36 -5.96
#